data_AF-W2L6N8-F1
#
_entry.id   AF-W2L6N8-F1
#
_cell.length_a   1.000
_cell.length_b   1.000
_cell.length_c   1.000
_cell.angle_alpha   90.00
_cell.angle_beta   90.00
_cell.angle_gamma   90.00
#
_symmetry.space_group_name_H-M   'P 1'
#
loop_
_entity.id
_entity.type
_entity.pdbx_description
1 polymer ?
#
loop_
_entity_poly.entity_id
_entity_poly.type
_entity_poly.pdbx_seq_one_letter_code
_entity_poly.pdbx_strand_id
1 'polypeptide(L)'
;MLRMCLFEYNTATQNSTELCLPPMLAQKIAYVLSPVADEVRENDPDVCGFYFYPYEVQQQYKAQFGNFYVNNFEIEWHAQSYAANKASYPGLDYSDVEKSTRKQNQYEFVGPFPFARIVDKKDLPTVNET
;
A
#
# COMPACT_ATOMS: atom_id res chain seq x y z
N MET A 1 4.52 25.14 12.74
CA MET A 1 4.01 24.96 11.36
C MET A 1 5.18 24.66 10.46
N LEU A 2 5.03 23.71 9.54
CA LEU A 2 6.08 23.32 8.61
C LEU A 2 5.95 24.15 7.33
N ARG A 3 7.09 24.55 6.76
CA ARG A 3 7.17 25.11 5.41
C ARG A 3 7.85 24.07 4.54
N MET A 4 7.16 23.63 3.49
CA MET A 4 7.62 22.58 2.60
C MET A 4 7.95 23.20 1.24
N CYS A 5 9.14 22.91 0.72
CA CYS A 5 9.54 23.29 -0.62
C CYS A 5 9.83 22.03 -1.43
N LEU A 6 9.28 21.98 -2.62
CA LEU A 6 9.42 20.90 -3.59
C LEU A 6 10.38 21.38 -4.67
N PHE A 7 11.20 20.47 -5.18
CA PHE A 7 12.08 20.74 -6.30
C PHE A 7 11.45 20.15 -7.55
N GLU A 8 11.20 21.01 -8.53
CA GLU A 8 10.72 20.61 -9.84
C GLU A 8 11.90 20.62 -10.81
N TYR A 9 12.11 19.50 -11.50
CA TYR A 9 13.08 19.41 -12.59
C TYR A 9 12.34 19.17 -13.89
N ASN A 10 12.47 20.11 -14.82
CA ASN A 10 11.89 19.98 -16.15
C ASN A 10 12.91 19.31 -17.07
N THR A 11 12.65 18.05 -17.43
CA THR A 11 13.55 17.26 -18.28
C THR A 11 13.65 17.79 -19.71
N ALA A 12 12.63 18.47 -20.22
CA ALA A 12 12.62 19.04 -21.57
C ALA A 12 13.47 20.32 -21.67
N THR A 13 13.49 21.14 -20.62
CA THR A 13 14.24 22.41 -20.59
C THR A 13 15.55 22.33 -19.78
N GLN A 14 15.80 21.21 -19.10
CA GLN A 14 16.90 20.99 -18.15
C GLN A 14 16.97 22.04 -17.03
N ASN A 15 15.87 22.72 -16.75
CA ASN A 15 15.80 23.73 -15.70
C ASN A 15 15.23 23.15 -14.41
N SER A 16 15.68 23.75 -13.32
CA SER A 16 15.24 23.43 -11.97
C SER A 16 14.56 24.63 -11.33
N THR A 17 13.44 24.39 -10.67
CA THR A 17 12.64 25.40 -9.98
C THR A 17 12.27 24.90 -8.58
N GLU A 18 12.11 25.83 -7.65
CA GLU A 18 11.63 25.54 -6.31
C GLU A 18 10.18 26.00 -6.14
N LEU A 19 9.31 25.11 -5.68
CA LEU A 19 7.94 25.40 -5.33
C LEU A 19 7.77 25.29 -3.81
N CYS A 20 7.67 26.43 -3.13
CA CYS A 20 7.42 26.47 -1.69
C CYS A 20 5.94 26.63 -1.37
N LEU A 21 5.38 25.67 -0.64
CA LEU A 21 4.00 25.72 -0.14
C LEU A 21 3.87 26.72 1.02
N PRO A 22 2.70 27.35 1.19
CA PRO A 22 2.40 28.13 2.38
C PRO A 22 2.56 27.30 3.67
N PRO A 23 2.87 27.92 4.83
CA PRO A 23 2.95 27.21 6.10
C PRO A 23 1.68 26.40 6.39
N MET A 24 1.82 25.10 6.64
CA MET A 24 0.68 24.21 6.88
C MET A 24 1.00 23.10 7.88
N LEU A 25 -0.05 22.41 8.31
CA LEU A 25 0.06 21.16 9.06
C LEU A 25 0.49 20.05 8.10
N ALA A 26 1.40 19.16 8.53
CA ALA A 26 1.85 18.03 7.71
C ALA A 26 0.66 17.17 7.21
N GLN A 27 -0.37 17.02 8.04
CA GLN A 27 -1.59 16.28 7.71
C GLN A 27 -2.36 16.87 6.51
N LYS A 28 -2.11 18.14 6.16
CA LYS A 28 -2.79 18.81 5.05
C LYS A 28 -2.09 18.65 3.70
N ILE A 29 -0.88 18.09 3.66
CA ILE A 29 -0.09 17.96 2.43
C ILE A 29 -0.86 17.18 1.35
N ALA A 30 -1.54 16.09 1.74
CA ALA A 30 -2.32 15.26 0.81
C ALA A 30 -3.52 15.97 0.15
N TYR A 31 -3.94 17.13 0.68
CA TYR A 31 -4.99 17.96 0.04
C TYR A 31 -4.41 19.02 -0.89
N VAL A 32 -3.10 19.27 -0.80
CA VAL A 32 -2.39 20.30 -1.56
C VAL A 32 -1.65 19.67 -2.73
N LEU A 33 -1.15 18.46 -2.53
CA LEU A 33 -0.53 17.64 -3.56
C LEU A 33 -1.43 16.45 -3.84
N SER A 34 -2.03 16.42 -5.02
CA SER A 34 -2.77 15.29 -5.55
C SER A 34 -2.21 14.93 -6.92
N PRO A 35 -2.26 13.65 -7.34
CA PRO A 35 -1.96 13.27 -8.71
C PRO A 35 -2.83 14.07 -9.68
N VAL A 36 -2.28 14.37 -10.85
CA VAL A 36 -3.07 14.88 -11.98
C VAL A 36 -4.05 13.79 -12.45
N ALA A 37 -5.14 14.19 -13.10
CA ALA A 37 -6.26 13.29 -13.39
C ALA A 37 -5.85 12.05 -14.21
N ASP A 38 -4.85 12.19 -15.08
CA ASP A 38 -4.24 11.13 -15.89
C ASP A 38 -3.33 10.18 -15.10
N GLU A 39 -2.87 10.59 -13.91
CA GLU A 39 -2.09 9.75 -12.99
C GLU A 39 -2.97 9.09 -11.91
N VAL A 40 -4.25 9.45 -11.80
CA VAL A 40 -5.19 8.78 -10.89
C VAL A 40 -5.45 7.37 -11.42
N ARG A 41 -4.98 6.36 -10.68
CA ARG A 41 -5.25 4.95 -10.97
C ARG A 41 -6.43 4.48 -10.14
N GLU A 42 -7.34 3.71 -10.76
CA GLU A 42 -8.35 2.99 -9.99
C GLU A 42 -7.67 2.02 -9.05
N ASN A 43 -8.22 1.91 -7.84
CA ASN A 43 -7.72 0.98 -6.85
C ASN A 43 -8.05 -0.44 -7.31
N ASP A 44 -7.07 -1.33 -7.32
CA ASP A 44 -7.29 -2.70 -7.76
C ASP A 44 -8.13 -3.45 -6.69
N PRO A 45 -9.32 -3.93 -7.05
CA PRO A 45 -10.26 -4.53 -6.10
C PRO A 45 -9.76 -5.83 -5.47
N ASP A 46 -8.77 -6.50 -6.06
CA ASP A 46 -8.23 -7.78 -5.56
C ASP A 46 -7.10 -7.61 -4.52
N VAL A 47 -6.46 -6.44 -4.51
CA VAL A 47 -5.40 -6.06 -3.56
C VAL A 47 -5.86 -5.01 -2.55
N CYS A 48 -7.00 -4.37 -2.81
CA CYS A 48 -7.64 -3.46 -1.88
C CYS A 48 -8.40 -4.23 -0.78
N GLY A 49 -7.66 -4.99 0.02
CA GLY A 49 -8.18 -5.65 1.21
C GLY A 49 -8.21 -4.69 2.40
N PHE A 50 -9.33 -4.68 3.12
CA PHE A 50 -9.36 -4.15 4.48
C PHE A 50 -8.39 -4.97 5.33
N TYR A 51 -7.30 -4.37 5.79
CA TYR A 51 -6.46 -4.98 6.82
C TYR A 51 -7.33 -5.16 8.07
N PHE A 52 -7.55 -6.41 8.48
CA PHE A 52 -8.27 -6.75 9.71
C PHE A 52 -7.38 -6.45 10.92
N TYR A 53 -7.14 -5.17 11.18
CA TYR A 53 -6.54 -4.71 12.42
C TYR A 53 -7.60 -3.89 13.16
N PRO A 54 -8.29 -4.49 14.15
CA PRO A 54 -9.36 -3.80 14.87
C PRO A 54 -8.87 -2.45 15.38
N TYR A 55 -9.67 -1.40 15.16
CA TYR A 55 -9.25 -0.05 15.49
C TYR A 55 -8.92 0.09 16.98
N GLU A 56 -9.60 -0.64 17.87
CA GLU A 56 -9.29 -0.65 19.29
C GLU A 56 -7.87 -1.18 19.57
N VAL A 57 -7.48 -2.27 18.90
CA VAL A 57 -6.14 -2.87 19.01
C VAL A 57 -5.10 -1.91 18.43
N GLN A 58 -5.42 -1.24 17.33
CA GLN A 58 -4.56 -0.23 16.73
C GLN A 58 -4.26 0.93 17.68
N GLN A 59 -5.29 1.43 18.35
CA GLN A 59 -5.13 2.55 19.28
C GLN A 59 -4.33 2.16 20.52
N GLN A 60 -4.56 0.97 21.06
CA GLN A 60 -3.78 0.45 22.19
C GLN A 60 -2.29 0.29 21.82
N TYR A 61 -2.02 -0.31 20.66
CA TYR A 61 -0.66 -0.49 20.18
C TYR A 61 0.04 0.85 19.93
N LYS A 62 -0.66 1.80 19.31
CA LYS A 62 -0.12 3.14 19.05
C LYS A 62 0.19 3.91 20.33
N ALA A 63 -0.67 3.80 21.33
CA ALA A 63 -0.45 4.44 22.63
C ALA A 63 0.76 3.85 23.38
N GLN A 64 1.02 2.55 23.20
CA GLN A 64 2.06 1.84 23.93
C GLN A 64 3.42 1.82 23.22
N PHE A 65 3.45 1.75 21.89
CA PHE A 65 4.66 1.51 21.11
C PHE A 65 4.93 2.56 20.02
N GLY A 66 4.10 3.60 19.90
CA GLY A 66 4.21 4.62 18.86
C GLY A 66 3.65 4.16 17.51
N ASN A 67 4.14 4.72 16.40
CA ASN A 67 3.67 4.32 15.07
C ASN A 67 4.19 2.92 14.71
N PHE A 68 3.38 2.12 14.01
CA PHE A 68 3.79 0.85 13.44
C PHE A 68 3.58 0.86 11.93
N TYR A 69 4.44 0.12 11.23
CA TYR A 69 4.35 -0.09 9.80
C TYR A 69 4.31 -1.60 9.59
N VAL A 70 3.31 -2.09 8.85
CA VAL A 70 3.21 -3.51 8.51
C VAL A 70 3.72 -3.67 7.10
N ASN A 71 4.88 -4.32 6.95
CA ASN A 71 5.47 -4.58 5.64
C ASN A 71 5.00 -5.93 5.07
N ASN A 72 4.63 -6.88 5.93
CA ASN A 72 4.07 -8.18 5.58
C ASN A 72 3.25 -8.72 6.76
N PHE A 73 2.16 -9.44 6.49
CA PHE A 73 1.41 -10.18 7.49
C PHE A 73 1.04 -11.54 6.89
N GLU A 74 1.55 -12.61 7.47
CA GLU A 74 1.19 -13.96 7.06
C GLU A 74 -0.13 -14.34 7.75
N ILE A 75 -1.14 -14.67 6.94
CA ILE A 75 -2.45 -15.12 7.42
C ILE A 75 -2.60 -16.59 7.03
N GLU A 76 -2.70 -17.44 8.04
CA GLU A 76 -3.05 -18.84 7.86
C GLU A 76 -4.45 -19.09 8.42
N TRP A 77 -5.35 -19.61 7.58
CA TRP A 77 -6.67 -20.03 8.02
C TRP A 77 -6.61 -21.42 8.61
N HIS A 78 -7.38 -21.66 9.67
CA HIS A 78 -7.49 -22.99 10.27
C HIS A 78 -8.02 -24.02 9.24
N ALA A 79 -7.66 -25.29 9.39
CA ALA A 79 -8.03 -26.35 8.44
C ALA A 79 -9.55 -26.43 8.18
N GLN A 80 -10.38 -26.14 9.18
CA GLN A 80 -11.84 -26.10 9.06
C GLN A 80 -12.39 -24.97 8.17
N SER A 81 -11.56 -23.98 7.81
CA SER A 81 -11.96 -22.87 6.94
C SER A 81 -11.96 -23.24 5.46
N TYR A 82 -11.39 -24.41 5.10
CA TYR A 82 -11.31 -24.87 3.72
C TYR A 82 -12.42 -25.86 3.41
N ALA A 83 -13.19 -25.60 2.34
CA ALA A 83 -14.24 -26.52 1.88
C ALA A 83 -13.74 -27.94 1.58
N ALA A 84 -12.47 -28.07 1.19
CA ALA A 84 -11.82 -29.37 0.99
C ALA A 84 -11.85 -30.27 2.23
N ASN A 85 -11.90 -29.69 3.43
CA ASN A 85 -11.88 -30.41 4.70
C ASN A 85 -13.28 -30.63 5.30
N LYS A 86 -14.36 -30.32 4.57
CA LYS A 86 -15.75 -30.45 5.05
C LYS A 86 -16.07 -31.82 5.66
N ALA A 87 -15.55 -32.90 5.07
CA ALA A 87 -15.75 -34.26 5.57
C ALA A 87 -15.19 -34.48 6.99
N SER A 88 -14.13 -33.75 7.37
CA SER A 88 -13.51 -33.81 8.70
C SER A 88 -14.24 -32.96 9.75
N TYR A 89 -15.15 -32.08 9.33
CA TYR A 89 -15.87 -31.15 10.21
C TYR A 89 -17.39 -31.15 9.93
N PRO A 90 -18.09 -32.27 10.16
CA PRO A 90 -19.49 -32.45 9.74
C PRO A 90 -20.51 -31.54 10.45
N GLY A 91 -20.11 -30.87 11.53
CA GLY A 91 -20.98 -29.95 12.29
C GLY A 91 -20.97 -28.50 11.81
N LEU A 92 -20.17 -28.16 10.80
CA LEU A 92 -20.06 -26.81 10.27
C LEU A 92 -20.83 -26.67 8.96
N ASP A 93 -21.49 -25.52 8.78
CA ASP A 93 -22.09 -25.17 7.49
C ASP A 93 -21.04 -24.52 6.59
N TYR A 94 -20.80 -25.14 5.44
CA TYR A 94 -19.88 -24.66 4.41
C TYR A 94 -20.59 -23.96 3.26
N SER A 95 -21.92 -23.76 3.34
CA SER A 95 -22.73 -23.30 2.21
C SER A 95 -22.25 -22.01 1.58
N ASP A 96 -21.73 -21.05 2.37
CA ASP A 96 -21.20 -19.79 1.84
C ASP A 96 -19.84 -19.96 1.16
N VAL A 97 -18.97 -20.83 1.69
CA VAL A 97 -17.67 -21.14 1.08
C VAL A 97 -17.87 -21.87 -0.25
N GLU A 98 -18.83 -22.80 -0.31
CA GLU A 98 -19.18 -23.55 -1.52
C GLU A 98 -19.85 -22.68 -2.58
N LYS A 99 -20.63 -21.67 -2.19
CA LYS A 99 -21.22 -20.68 -3.11
C LYS A 99 -20.22 -19.64 -3.59
N SER A 100 -19.06 -19.51 -2.93
CA SER A 100 -18.02 -18.56 -3.34
C SER A 100 -17.34 -19.04 -4.63
N THR A 101 -17.76 -18.47 -5.75
CA THR A 101 -17.22 -18.78 -7.09
C THR A 101 -16.20 -17.76 -7.58
N ARG A 102 -15.94 -16.71 -6.79
CA ARG A 102 -15.01 -15.64 -7.17
C ARG A 102 -13.59 -16.19 -7.13
N LYS A 103 -12.85 -15.95 -8.21
CA LYS A 103 -11.41 -16.22 -8.27
C LYS A 103 -10.69 -14.91 -7.97
N GLN A 104 -9.71 -14.96 -7.08
CA GLN A 104 -8.76 -13.87 -6.91
C GLN A 104 -7.77 -13.95 -8.08
N ASN A 105 -7.48 -12.82 -8.74
CA ASN A 105 -6.42 -12.82 -9.74
C ASN A 105 -5.08 -13.07 -9.05
N GLN A 106 -4.23 -13.91 -9.66
CA GLN A 106 -2.86 -14.07 -9.18
C GLN A 106 -1.98 -13.00 -9.80
N TYR A 107 -1.27 -12.29 -8.95
CA TYR A 107 -0.31 -11.26 -9.36
C TYR A 107 1.09 -11.75 -9.07
N GLU A 108 2.03 -11.44 -9.96
CA GLU A 108 3.45 -11.55 -9.65
C GLU A 108 3.76 -10.52 -8.55
N PHE A 109 4.13 -10.97 -7.36
CA PHE A 109 4.55 -10.06 -6.29
C PHE A 109 5.89 -9.43 -6.67
N VAL A 110 5.84 -8.16 -7.09
CA VAL A 110 7.01 -7.40 -7.54
C VAL A 110 7.73 -6.65 -6.40
N GLY A 111 7.33 -6.87 -5.15
CA GLY A 111 7.87 -6.22 -3.95
C GLY A 111 6.98 -5.10 -3.39
N PRO A 112 7.35 -4.52 -2.24
CA PRO A 112 6.55 -3.49 -1.53
C PRO A 112 6.42 -2.17 -2.30
N PHE A 113 7.23 -1.98 -3.34
CA PHE A 113 7.20 -0.83 -4.23
C PHE A 113 6.91 -1.30 -5.66
N PRO A 114 5.63 -1.53 -6.03
CA PRO A 114 5.27 -2.12 -7.31
C PRO A 114 5.74 -1.30 -8.53
N PHE A 115 6.07 -0.02 -8.32
CA PHE A 115 6.62 0.87 -9.34
C PHE A 115 8.15 0.97 -9.35
N ALA A 116 8.87 0.31 -8.44
CA ALA A 116 10.34 0.34 -8.42
C ALA A 116 10.97 -0.31 -9.66
N ARG A 117 10.23 -1.17 -10.38
CA ARG A 117 10.64 -1.66 -11.72
C ARG A 117 10.84 -0.52 -12.74
N ILE A 118 10.27 0.66 -12.53
CA ILE A 118 10.39 1.81 -13.43
C ILE A 118 11.75 2.51 -13.28
N VAL A 119 12.47 2.28 -12.17
CA VAL A 119 13.82 2.82 -11.98
C VAL A 119 14.82 1.75 -12.39
N ASP A 120 15.15 1.71 -13.67
CA ASP A 120 16.16 0.80 -14.19
C ASP A 120 17.54 1.21 -13.63
N LYS A 121 18.47 0.27 -13.44
CA LYS A 121 19.76 0.58 -12.77
C LYS A 121 20.54 1.70 -13.46
N LYS A 122 20.31 1.86 -14.77
CA LYS A 122 20.86 2.92 -15.62
C LYS A 122 20.31 4.33 -15.29
N ASP A 123 19.15 4.41 -14.65
CA ASP A 123 18.45 5.65 -14.29
C ASP A 123 18.83 6.13 -12.87
N LEU A 124 19.57 5.30 -12.12
CA LEU A 124 20.13 5.67 -10.81
C LEU A 124 21.43 6.47 -11.00
N PRO A 125 21.64 7.56 -10.23
CA PRO A 125 22.92 8.26 -10.26
C PRO A 125 24.06 7.35 -9.80
N THR A 126 25.15 7.34 -10.55
CA THR A 126 26.40 6.66 -10.15
C THR A 126 26.92 7.28 -8.87
N VAL A 127 26.83 6.54 -7.77
CA VAL A 127 27.47 6.92 -6.52
C VAL A 127 28.97 6.66 -6.69
N ASN A 128 29.73 7.73 -6.90
CA ASN A 128 31.18 7.65 -6.76
C ASN A 128 31.49 7.64 -5.27
N GLU A 129 31.87 6.48 -4.75
CA GLU A 129 32.43 6.37 -3.40
C GLU A 129 33.77 7.13 -3.38
N THR A 130 33.80 8.28 -2.70
CA THR A 130 35.02 9.01 -2.31
C THR A 130 35.31 8.80 -0.84
#